data_AF-A0A448UXL2-F1
#
_entry.id   AF-A0A448UXL2-F1
#
_cell.length_a   1.000
_cell.length_b   1.000
_cell.length_c   1.000
_cell.angle_alpha   90.00
_cell.angle_beta   90.00
_cell.angle_gamma   90.00
#
_symmetry.space_group_name_H-M   'P 1'
#
loop_
_entity.id
_entity.type
_entity.pdbx_description
1 polymer ?
#
loop_
_entity_poly.entity_id
_entity_poly.type
_entity_poly.pdbx_seq_one_letter_code
_entity_poly.pdbx_strand_id
1 'polypeptide(L)'
;MAVSAFLKQQHRPLAAFLKPAVAVLGLGAFGAGAAYLVAPMLFRLIYPPEANQNDAYAEVITGTVMAVLVFASAVLALISLSGNMVLAIGRHRAYVTGWATAAVVVIAVAFLTPLPVVGRALVALYAGPICGFVVHLAAMRIHARSAQALSEGEALREMLVENTARGETH
;
A
#
# COMPACT_ATOMS: atom_id res chain seq x y z
N MET A 1 -2.38 -28.45 13.33
CA MET A 1 -1.65 -28.16 12.07
C MET A 1 -1.84 -26.69 11.65
N ALA A 2 -1.21 -25.74 12.35
CA ALA A 2 -1.30 -24.31 11.98
C ALA A 2 0.09 -23.66 11.81
N VAL A 3 1.12 -24.21 12.47
CA VAL A 3 2.50 -23.68 12.40
C VAL A 3 3.25 -24.18 11.16
N SER A 4 2.98 -25.39 10.67
CA SER A 4 3.65 -25.96 9.49
C SER A 4 3.20 -25.34 8.15
N ALA A 5 2.02 -24.73 8.09
CA ALA A 5 1.59 -23.96 6.91
C ALA A 5 2.34 -22.61 6.82
N PHE A 6 2.74 -22.04 7.96
CA PHE A 6 3.55 -20.82 8.01
C PHE A 6 5.02 -21.05 7.63
N LEU A 7 5.53 -22.27 7.82
CA LEU A 7 6.91 -22.65 7.46
C LEU A 7 7.10 -22.94 5.97
N LYS A 8 6.02 -23.17 5.19
CA LYS A 8 6.14 -23.51 3.76
C LYS A 8 6.19 -22.30 2.82
N GLN A 9 6.15 -21.07 3.33
CA GLN A 9 6.00 -19.86 2.49
C GLN A 9 6.85 -18.65 2.90
N GLN A 10 7.88 -18.84 3.73
CA GLN A 10 8.86 -17.78 4.06
C GLN A 10 9.57 -17.20 2.81
N HIS A 11 9.50 -17.88 1.65
CA HIS A 11 10.17 -17.46 0.42
C HIS A 11 9.37 -16.51 -0.48
N ARG A 12 8.18 -16.01 -0.08
CA ARG A 12 7.40 -15.05 -0.89
C ARG A 12 6.79 -13.91 -0.07
N PRO A 13 7.59 -12.90 0.37
CA PRO A 13 7.10 -11.74 1.13
C PRO A 13 5.96 -11.00 0.40
N LEU A 14 5.97 -10.98 -0.93
CA LEU A 14 4.91 -10.39 -1.75
C LEU A 14 3.59 -11.16 -1.69
N ALA A 15 3.63 -12.49 -1.65
CA ALA A 15 2.43 -13.32 -1.62
C ALA A 15 1.75 -13.28 -0.25
N ALA A 16 2.55 -13.18 0.83
CA ALA A 16 2.05 -12.99 2.19
C ALA A 16 1.34 -11.63 2.35
N PHE A 17 1.85 -10.58 1.70
CA PHE A 17 1.26 -9.23 1.73
C PHE A 17 -0.03 -9.11 0.91
N LEU A 18 -0.18 -9.90 -0.16
CA LEU A 18 -1.30 -9.73 -1.09
C LEU A 18 -2.67 -9.98 -0.44
N LYS A 19 -2.78 -11.00 0.43
CA LYS A 19 -4.04 -11.31 1.14
C LYS A 19 -4.56 -10.14 1.98
N PRO A 20 -3.78 -9.57 2.93
CA PRO A 20 -4.25 -8.43 3.72
C PRO A 20 -4.40 -7.15 2.89
N ALA A 21 -3.59 -6.95 1.85
CA ALA A 21 -3.76 -5.83 0.92
C ALA A 21 -5.13 -5.85 0.21
N VAL A 22 -5.51 -7.01 -0.35
CA VAL A 22 -6.82 -7.19 -0.99
C VAL A 22 -7.96 -7.02 0.01
N ALA A 23 -7.81 -7.54 1.23
CA ALA A 23 -8.81 -7.38 2.28
C ALA A 23 -9.04 -5.91 2.64
N VAL A 24 -7.96 -5.12 2.81
CA VAL A 24 -8.04 -3.68 3.12
C VAL A 24 -8.65 -2.89 1.96
N LEU A 25 -8.26 -3.18 0.71
CA LEU A 25 -8.83 -2.52 -0.45
C LEU A 25 -10.31 -2.87 -0.65
N GLY A 26 -10.69 -4.13 -0.42
CA GLY A 26 -12.08 -4.58 -0.48
C GLY A 26 -12.94 -3.91 0.60
N LEU A 27 -12.43 -3.84 1.84
CA LEU A 27 -13.09 -3.13 2.93
C LEU A 27 -13.21 -1.62 2.62
N GLY A 28 -12.17 -1.02 2.06
CA GLY A 28 -12.17 0.36 1.59
C GLY A 28 -13.22 0.62 0.51
N ALA A 29 -13.34 -0.27 -0.47
CA ALA A 29 -14.33 -0.17 -1.54
C ALA A 29 -15.77 -0.32 -0.99
N PHE A 30 -15.96 -1.26 -0.05
CA PHE A 30 -17.23 -1.40 0.65
C PHE A 30 -17.59 -0.13 1.45
N GLY A 31 -16.64 0.41 2.21
CA GLY A 31 -16.81 1.66 2.95
C GLY A 31 -17.10 2.85 2.03
N ALA A 32 -16.44 2.93 0.87
CA ALA A 32 -16.70 3.95 -0.14
C ALA A 32 -18.11 3.86 -0.72
N GLY A 33 -18.58 2.64 -1.01
CA GLY A 33 -19.97 2.39 -1.43
C GLY A 33 -20.99 2.79 -0.36
N ALA A 34 -20.72 2.45 0.90
CA ALA A 34 -21.55 2.89 2.01
C ALA A 34 -21.56 4.42 2.15
N ALA A 35 -20.39 5.06 2.07
CA ALA A 35 -20.26 6.51 2.16
C ALA A 35 -20.99 7.23 1.01
N TYR A 36 -20.94 6.69 -0.20
CA TYR A 36 -21.66 7.23 -1.35
C TYR A 36 -23.17 7.35 -1.09
N LEU A 37 -23.75 6.32 -0.44
CA LEU A 37 -25.18 6.24 -0.16
C LEU A 37 -25.58 6.99 1.12
N VAL A 38 -24.77 6.86 2.17
CA VAL A 38 -25.08 7.38 3.51
C VAL A 38 -24.78 8.87 3.63
N ALA A 39 -23.74 9.38 2.97
CA ALA A 39 -23.37 10.80 3.02
C ALA A 39 -24.55 11.73 2.66
N PRO A 40 -25.23 11.60 1.50
CA PRO A 40 -26.33 12.51 1.15
C PRO A 40 -27.52 12.42 2.10
N MET A 41 -27.79 11.26 2.71
CA MET A 41 -28.83 11.12 3.74
C MET A 41 -28.45 11.84 5.04
N LEU A 42 -27.22 11.66 5.52
CA LEU A 42 -26.73 12.32 6.72
C LEU A 42 -26.68 13.84 6.57
N PHE A 43 -26.21 14.33 5.42
CA PHE A 43 -26.11 15.78 5.18
C PHE A 43 -27.47 16.47 5.13
N ARG A 44 -28.48 15.85 4.51
CA ARG A 44 -29.86 16.39 4.53
C ARG A 44 -30.47 16.45 5.94
N LEU A 45 -30.05 15.56 6.84
CA LEU A 45 -30.58 15.49 8.20
C LEU A 45 -29.88 16.48 9.15
N ILE A 46 -28.58 16.68 8.99
CA ILE A 46 -27.75 17.51 9.89
C ILE A 46 -27.69 18.98 9.43
N TYR A 47 -27.68 19.22 8.12
CA TYR A 47 -27.70 20.55 7.52
C TYR A 47 -28.95 20.71 6.64
N PRO A 48 -30.09 21.11 7.22
CA PRO A 48 -31.30 21.38 6.46
C PRO A 48 -31.01 22.43 5.38
N PRO A 49 -31.59 22.29 4.17
CA PRO A 49 -31.31 23.19 3.05
C PRO A 49 -31.87 24.59 3.35
N GLU A 50 -31.05 25.45 3.95
CA GLU A 50 -31.26 26.89 4.00
C GLU A 50 -31.03 27.46 2.59
N ALA A 51 -32.01 28.20 2.06
CA ALA A 51 -32.07 28.70 0.67
C ALA A 51 -30.96 29.72 0.28
N ASN A 52 -29.89 29.81 1.06
CA ASN A 52 -28.79 30.76 0.97
C ASN A 52 -27.41 30.09 0.90
N GLN A 53 -27.27 28.79 1.18
CA GLN A 53 -25.95 28.16 1.27
C GLN A 53 -25.18 28.19 -0.06
N ASN A 54 -24.14 29.03 -0.08
CA ASN A 54 -23.15 29.23 -1.14
C ASN A 54 -22.81 27.95 -1.92
N ASP A 55 -22.89 28.02 -3.26
CA ASP A 55 -22.57 26.96 -4.22
C ASP A 55 -21.19 26.29 -4.02
N ALA A 56 -20.28 26.95 -3.28
CA ALA A 56 -18.95 26.45 -2.95
C ALA A 56 -18.93 25.14 -2.12
N TYR A 57 -19.96 24.87 -1.31
CA TYR A 57 -20.03 23.65 -0.49
C TYR A 57 -20.74 22.48 -1.20
N ALA A 58 -21.55 22.76 -2.21
CA ALA A 58 -22.31 21.74 -2.95
C ALA A 58 -21.38 20.72 -3.65
N GLU A 59 -20.24 21.19 -4.17
CA GLU A 59 -19.26 20.33 -4.85
C GLU A 59 -18.53 19.39 -3.87
N VAL A 60 -18.25 19.85 -2.64
CA VAL A 60 -17.55 19.08 -1.60
C VAL A 60 -18.47 18.03 -0.96
N ILE A 61 -19.75 18.37 -0.81
CA ILE A 61 -20.77 17.58 -0.10
C ILE A 61 -21.47 16.60 -1.07
N THR A 62 -20.75 16.13 -2.09
CA THR A 62 -21.27 15.10 -3.00
C THR A 62 -20.88 13.71 -2.49
N GLY A 63 -21.81 12.75 -2.53
CA GLY A 63 -21.56 11.36 -2.13
C GLY A 63 -20.33 10.75 -2.82
N THR A 64 -20.05 11.15 -4.07
CA THR A 64 -18.85 10.77 -4.83
C THR A 64 -17.56 11.21 -4.13
N VAL A 65 -17.45 12.47 -3.69
CA VAL A 65 -16.23 12.98 -3.05
C VAL A 65 -15.97 12.24 -1.74
N MET A 66 -17.02 11.99 -0.95
CA MET A 66 -16.91 11.22 0.29
C MET A 66 -16.48 9.77 0.04
N ALA A 67 -17.06 9.12 -0.97
CA ALA A 67 -16.67 7.77 -1.37
C ALA A 67 -15.18 7.70 -1.76
N VAL A 68 -14.72 8.65 -2.57
CA VAL A 68 -13.31 8.76 -2.98
C VAL A 68 -12.42 8.99 -1.75
N LEU A 69 -12.76 9.91 -0.85
CA LEU A 69 -11.96 10.16 0.36
C LEU A 69 -11.88 8.93 1.28
N VAL A 70 -12.99 8.21 1.45
CA VAL A 70 -13.01 6.95 2.22
C VAL A 70 -12.12 5.91 1.56
N PHE A 71 -12.18 5.78 0.23
CA PHE A 71 -11.29 4.86 -0.47
C PHE A 71 -9.82 5.29 -0.38
N ALA A 72 -9.51 6.58 -0.39
CA ALA A 72 -8.15 7.10 -0.20
C ALA A 72 -7.56 6.66 1.15
N SER A 73 -8.39 6.53 2.19
CA SER A 73 -7.97 5.98 3.49
C SER A 73 -7.51 4.52 3.38
N ALA A 74 -8.11 3.72 2.50
CA ALA A 74 -7.66 2.35 2.23
C ALA A 74 -6.29 2.31 1.53
N VAL A 75 -6.00 3.28 0.66
CA VAL A 75 -4.68 3.42 0.03
C VAL A 75 -3.62 3.85 1.06
N LEU A 76 -3.97 4.74 1.98
CA LEU A 76 -3.10 5.10 3.11
C LEU A 76 -2.87 3.89 4.06
N ALA A 77 -3.89 3.07 4.28
CA ALA A 77 -3.75 1.82 5.03
C ALA A 77 -2.84 0.81 4.29
N LEU A 78 -2.90 0.77 2.96
CA LEU A 78 -2.04 -0.08 2.13
C LEU A 78 -0.55 0.28 2.27
N ILE A 79 -0.19 1.57 2.19
CA ILE A 79 1.20 1.99 2.43
C ILE A 79 1.64 1.67 3.87
N SER A 80 0.76 1.86 4.85
CA SER A 80 1.04 1.52 6.26
C SER A 80 1.34 0.02 6.44
N LEU A 81 0.50 -0.85 5.87
CA LEU A 81 0.69 -2.29 5.92
C LEU A 81 1.98 -2.72 5.22
N SER A 82 2.29 -2.12 4.06
CA SER A 82 3.53 -2.41 3.34
C SER A 82 4.76 -1.96 4.12
N GLY A 83 4.66 -0.86 4.87
CA GLY A 83 5.71 -0.39 5.78
C GLY A 83 6.01 -1.40 6.89
N ASN A 84 4.97 -1.97 7.50
CA ASN A 84 5.12 -3.03 8.51
C ASN A 84 5.85 -4.25 7.95
N MET A 85 5.55 -4.64 6.72
CA MET A 85 6.24 -5.75 6.05
C MET A 85 7.71 -5.43 5.76
N VAL A 86 8.00 -4.19 5.31
CA VAL A 86 9.37 -3.71 5.09
C VAL A 86 10.18 -3.70 6.39
N LEU A 87 9.55 -3.35 7.51
CA LEU A 87 10.17 -3.46 8.84
C LEU A 87 10.43 -4.92 9.23
N ALA A 88 9.48 -5.83 8.95
CA ALA A 88 9.62 -7.25 9.27
C ALA A 88 10.81 -7.92 8.56
N ILE A 89 11.16 -7.47 7.34
CA ILE A 89 12.36 -7.93 6.60
C ILE A 89 13.63 -7.14 6.95
N GLY A 90 13.62 -6.35 8.03
CA GLY A 90 14.79 -5.60 8.53
C GLY A 90 15.21 -4.40 7.67
N ARG A 91 14.34 -3.91 6.78
CA ARG A 91 14.66 -2.85 5.81
C ARG A 91 14.20 -1.47 6.30
N HIS A 92 14.64 -1.05 7.49
CA HIS A 92 14.26 0.24 8.10
C HIS A 92 14.48 1.46 7.20
N ARG A 93 15.58 1.49 6.43
CA ARG A 93 15.84 2.58 5.46
C ARG A 93 14.75 2.67 4.40
N ALA A 94 14.31 1.53 3.88
CA ALA A 94 13.27 1.48 2.84
C ALA A 94 11.91 1.96 3.39
N TYR A 95 11.61 1.66 4.65
CA TYR A 95 10.43 2.16 5.35
C TYR A 95 10.43 3.70 5.40
N VAL A 96 11.54 4.29 5.86
CA VAL A 96 11.66 5.75 5.94
C VAL A 96 11.61 6.38 4.56
N THR A 97 12.28 5.80 3.56
CA THR A 97 12.25 6.35 2.19
C THR A 97 10.85 6.30 1.58
N GLY A 98 10.06 5.23 1.82
CA GLY A 98 8.70 5.15 1.30
C GLY A 98 7.80 6.24 1.89
N TRP A 99 7.87 6.45 3.19
CA TRP A 99 7.13 7.54 3.86
C TRP A 99 7.61 8.94 3.44
N ALA A 100 8.92 9.14 3.32
CA ALA A 100 9.48 10.40 2.85
C ALA A 100 9.06 10.71 1.41
N THR A 101 9.12 9.72 0.50
CA THR A 101 8.64 9.86 -0.87
C THR A 101 7.14 10.19 -0.89
N ALA A 102 6.33 9.51 -0.08
CA ALA A 102 4.91 9.82 0.02
C ALA A 102 4.67 11.28 0.44
N ALA A 103 5.33 11.74 1.51
CA ALA A 103 5.21 13.12 1.99
C ALA A 103 5.64 14.15 0.94
N VAL A 104 6.79 13.93 0.27
CA VAL A 104 7.29 14.81 -0.79
C VAL A 104 6.29 14.88 -1.94
N VAL A 105 5.73 13.75 -2.36
CA VAL A 105 4.74 13.71 -3.46
C VAL A 105 3.43 14.38 -3.04
N VAL A 106 2.94 14.17 -1.82
CA VAL A 106 1.75 14.90 -1.31
C VAL A 106 1.99 16.40 -1.38
N ILE A 107 3.13 16.89 -0.87
CA ILE A 107 3.47 18.31 -0.87
C ILE A 107 3.57 18.81 -2.32
N ALA A 108 4.34 18.14 -3.18
CA ALA A 108 4.50 18.54 -4.57
C ALA A 108 3.14 18.63 -5.29
N VAL A 109 2.28 17.62 -5.17
CA VAL A 109 0.95 17.64 -5.79
C VAL A 109 0.06 18.72 -5.18
N ALA A 110 0.09 18.89 -3.86
CA ALA A 110 -0.73 19.86 -3.14
C ALA A 110 -0.39 21.32 -3.49
N PHE A 111 0.86 21.62 -3.87
CA PHE A 111 1.29 22.99 -4.16
C PHE A 111 1.51 23.28 -5.65
N LEU A 112 1.89 22.28 -6.45
CA LEU A 112 2.27 22.48 -7.86
C LEU A 112 1.16 22.13 -8.85
N THR A 113 0.08 21.45 -8.41
CA THR A 113 -0.98 21.06 -9.33
C THR A 113 -1.99 22.19 -9.51
N PRO A 114 -2.28 22.62 -10.75
CA PRO A 114 -3.25 23.68 -11.05
C PRO A 114 -4.68 23.12 -11.06
N LEU A 115 -5.10 22.50 -9.95
CA LEU A 115 -6.45 21.99 -9.74
C LEU A 115 -7.16 22.82 -8.66
N PRO A 116 -8.51 22.87 -8.68
CA PRO A 116 -9.27 23.38 -7.54
C PRO A 116 -8.94 22.58 -6.28
N VAL A 117 -9.14 23.19 -5.11
CA VAL A 117 -8.69 22.67 -3.80
C VAL A 117 -9.08 21.21 -3.59
N VAL A 118 -10.33 20.85 -3.92
CA VAL A 118 -10.86 19.48 -3.79
C VAL A 118 -10.10 18.51 -4.69
N GLY A 119 -10.07 18.78 -6.00
CA GLY A 119 -9.40 17.91 -6.97
C GLY A 119 -7.92 17.72 -6.64
N ARG A 120 -7.25 18.80 -6.24
CA ARG A 120 -5.85 18.77 -5.81
C ARG A 120 -5.63 17.91 -4.58
N ALA A 121 -6.49 18.04 -3.56
CA ALA A 121 -6.44 17.22 -2.36
C ALA A 121 -6.66 15.73 -2.68
N LEU A 122 -7.65 15.41 -3.51
CA LEU A 122 -7.91 14.04 -3.94
C LEU A 122 -6.68 13.44 -4.64
N VAL A 123 -6.11 14.13 -5.62
CA VAL A 123 -4.91 13.64 -6.33
C VAL A 123 -3.74 13.47 -5.37
N ALA A 124 -3.52 14.41 -4.45
CA ALA A 124 -2.44 14.33 -3.47
C ALA A 124 -2.60 13.11 -2.53
N LEU A 125 -3.82 12.86 -2.05
CA LEU A 125 -4.16 11.76 -1.15
C LEU A 125 -3.97 10.37 -1.78
N TYR A 126 -4.01 10.26 -3.11
CA TYR A 126 -3.67 9.01 -3.80
C TYR A 126 -2.20 8.96 -4.22
N ALA A 127 -1.70 10.00 -4.87
CA ALA A 127 -0.37 10.01 -5.47
C ALA A 127 0.72 9.74 -4.42
N GLY A 128 0.65 10.40 -3.26
CA GLY A 128 1.62 10.22 -2.19
C GLY A 128 1.71 8.77 -1.70
N PRO A 129 0.62 8.22 -1.13
CA PRO A 129 0.57 6.83 -0.67
C PRO A 129 0.93 5.80 -1.75
N ILE A 130 0.51 6.00 -3.01
CA ILE A 130 0.86 5.08 -4.12
C ILE A 130 2.36 5.12 -4.39
N CYS A 131 2.97 6.31 -4.50
CA CYS A 131 4.40 6.44 -4.72
C CYS A 131 5.22 5.82 -3.58
N GLY A 132 4.85 6.07 -2.33
CA GLY A 132 5.51 5.46 -1.18
C GLY A 132 5.32 3.93 -1.13
N PHE A 133 4.13 3.44 -1.49
CA PHE A 133 3.87 2.00 -1.63
C PHE A 133 4.74 1.35 -2.70
N VAL A 134 4.96 2.00 -3.84
CA VAL A 134 5.86 1.51 -4.91
C VAL A 134 7.30 1.38 -4.40
N VAL A 135 7.78 2.32 -3.57
CA VAL A 135 9.11 2.25 -2.93
C VAL A 135 9.20 1.02 -2.01
N HIS A 136 8.19 0.79 -1.17
CA HIS A 136 8.14 -0.41 -0.31
C HIS A 136 8.11 -1.70 -1.14
N LEU A 137 7.32 -1.74 -2.22
CA LEU A 137 7.22 -2.89 -3.12
C LEU A 137 8.54 -3.20 -3.81
N ALA A 138 9.25 -2.17 -4.28
CA ALA A 138 10.58 -2.32 -4.86
C ALA A 138 11.58 -2.90 -3.85
N ALA A 139 11.57 -2.41 -2.61
CA ALA A 139 12.42 -2.93 -1.55
C ALA A 139 12.15 -4.41 -1.24
N MET A 140 10.87 -4.81 -1.18
CA MET A 140 10.48 -6.22 -1.02
C MET A 140 10.95 -7.10 -2.19
N ARG A 141 10.82 -6.61 -3.43
CA ARG A 141 11.28 -7.32 -4.63
C ARG A 141 12.79 -7.52 -4.64
N ILE A 142 13.55 -6.48 -4.31
CA ILE A 142 15.02 -6.54 -4.24
C ILE A 142 15.44 -7.56 -3.17
N HIS A 143 14.84 -7.51 -1.98
CA HIS A 143 15.13 -8.45 -0.90
C HIS A 143 14.83 -9.90 -1.30
N ALA A 144 13.69 -10.16 -1.94
CA ALA A 144 13.33 -11.50 -2.41
C ALA A 144 14.34 -12.05 -3.43
N ARG A 145 14.82 -11.21 -4.37
CA ARG A 145 15.85 -11.61 -5.34
C ARG A 145 17.19 -11.92 -4.69
N SER A 146 17.61 -11.10 -3.73
CA SER A 146 18.87 -11.34 -2.99
C SER A 146 18.83 -12.64 -2.21
N ALA A 147 17.70 -12.97 -1.58
CA ALA A 147 17.52 -14.22 -0.85
C ALA A 147 17.58 -15.45 -1.78
N GLN A 148 16.99 -15.36 -2.98
CA GLN A 148 17.04 -16.42 -3.98
C GLN A 148 18.46 -16.70 -4.49
N ALA A 149 19.20 -15.64 -4.85
CA ALA A 149 20.57 -15.78 -5.34
C ALA A 149 21.53 -16.41 -4.32
N LEU A 150 21.33 -16.13 -3.02
CA LEU A 150 22.12 -16.73 -1.95
C LEU A 150 21.86 -18.25 -1.85
N SER A 151 20.59 -18.65 -1.89
CA SER A 151 20.18 -20.05 -1.85
C SER A 151 20.68 -20.85 -3.06
N GLU A 152 20.66 -20.26 -4.26
CA GLU A 152 21.24 -20.89 -5.46
C GLU A 152 22.76 -21.07 -5.32
N GLY A 153 23.45 -20.08 -4.74
CA GLY A 153 24.89 -20.16 -4.48
C GLY A 153 25.27 -21.22 -3.45
N GLU A 154 24.47 -21.39 -2.40
CA GLU A 154 24.64 -22.45 -1.40
C GLU A 154 24.43 -23.84 -2.01
N ALA A 155 23.37 -24.03 -2.79
CA ALA A 155 23.10 -25.29 -3.49
C ALA A 155 24.23 -25.66 -4.46
N LEU A 156 24.76 -24.68 -5.22
CA LEU A 156 25.89 -24.91 -6.12
C LEU A 156 27.15 -25.32 -5.36
N ARG A 157 27.41 -24.72 -4.20
CA ARG A 157 28.55 -25.08 -3.34
C ARG A 157 28.42 -26.49 -2.80
N GLU A 158 27.25 -26.89 -2.34
CA GLU A 158 26.98 -28.26 -1.86
C GLU A 158 27.21 -29.29 -2.98
N MET A 159 26.71 -29.03 -4.19
CA MET A 159 26.93 -29.90 -5.35
C MET A 159 28.42 -30.05 -5.71
N LEU A 160 29.19 -28.96 -5.63
CA LEU A 160 30.63 -29.00 -5.89
C LEU A 160 31.39 -29.81 -4.84
N VAL A 161 31.02 -29.68 -3.56
CA VAL A 161 31.61 -30.45 -2.46
C VAL A 161 31.30 -31.93 -2.62
N GLU A 162 30.05 -32.29 -2.92
CA GLU A 162 29.63 -33.68 -3.15
C GLU A 162 30.39 -34.31 -4.34
N ASN A 163 30.53 -33.57 -5.44
CA ASN A 163 31.26 -34.05 -6.61
C ASN A 163 32.76 -34.24 -6.32
N THR A 164 33.37 -33.31 -5.57
CA THR A 164 34.77 -33.44 -5.15
C THR A 164 34.97 -34.67 -4.26
N ALA A 165 34.09 -34.88 -3.28
CA ALA A 165 34.14 -36.05 -2.40
C ALA A 165 33.95 -37.38 -3.17
N ARG A 166 33.12 -37.38 -4.21
CA ARG A 166 32.94 -38.54 -5.09
C ARG A 166 34.17 -38.82 -5.94
N GLY A 167 34.86 -37.78 -6.40
CA GLY A 167 36.08 -37.90 -7.21
C GLY A 167 37.27 -38.52 -6.46
N GLU A 168 37.37 -38.36 -5.14
CA GLU A 168 38.46 -38.92 -4.31
C GLU A 168 38.31 -40.43 -4.02
N THR A 169 37.16 -41.03 -4.36
CA THR A 169 36.86 -42.46 -4.07
C THR A 169 37.15 -43.41 -5.24
N HIS A 170 37.69 -42.91 -6.35
CA HIS A 170 38.02 -43.65 -7.57
C HIS A 170 39.50 -43.48 -7.94
#